data_AF-W4LXQ6-F1
#
_entry.id   AF-W4LXQ6-F1
#
_cell.length_a   1.000
_cell.length_b   1.000
_cell.length_c   1.000
_cell.angle_alpha   90.00
_cell.angle_beta   90.00
_cell.angle_gamma   90.00
#
_symmetry.space_group_name_H-M   'P 1'
#
loop_
_entity.id
_entity.type
_entity.pdbx_description
1 polymer ?
#
loop_
_entity_poly.entity_id
_entity_poly.type
_entity_poly.pdbx_seq_one_letter_code
_entity_poly.pdbx_strand_id
1 'polypeptide(L)'
;MPVYEYKCEPCQVIYQVRQGMKDDPLQICPACKNHVSRMISAPNVNLRNYSSPTQAKYDKMSDAEEIAREKVWQQTYKTIWLPEPVKHDPWDEL
;
A
#
# COMPACT_ATOMS: atom_id res chain seq x y z
N MET A 1 -4.11 -2.88 13.87
CA MET A 1 -3.12 -3.74 13.16
C MET A 1 -2.45 -2.91 12.07
N PRO A 2 -1.13 -2.99 11.90
CA PRO A 2 -0.42 -2.25 10.84
C PRO A 2 -0.90 -2.67 9.44
N VAL A 3 -0.77 -1.77 8.48
CA VAL A 3 -1.05 -2.03 7.06
C VAL A 3 0.27 -2.28 6.36
N TYR A 4 0.35 -3.37 5.61
CA TYR A 4 1.47 -3.67 4.73
C TYR A 4 1.04 -3.58 3.28
N GLU A 5 1.97 -3.12 2.44
CA GLU A 5 1.77 -2.97 1.01
C GLU A 5 2.53 -4.06 0.27
N TYR A 6 1.88 -4.73 -0.67
CA TYR A 6 2.48 -5.78 -1.50
C TYR A 6 2.30 -5.45 -2.96
N LYS A 7 3.38 -5.50 -3.74
CA LYS A 7 3.35 -5.22 -5.18
C LYS A 7 3.40 -6.53 -5.96
N CYS A 8 2.45 -6.67 -6.89
CA CYS A 8 2.49 -7.68 -7.93
C CYS A 8 3.03 -7.07 -9.22
N GLU A 9 4.19 -7.54 -9.69
CA GLU A 9 4.80 -7.08 -10.94
C GLU A 9 3.94 -7.37 -12.19
N PRO A 10 3.42 -8.59 -12.42
CA PRO A 10 2.67 -8.89 -13.63
C PRO A 10 1.30 -8.20 -13.69
N CYS A 11 0.63 -8.01 -12.55
CA CYS A 11 -0.69 -7.35 -12.52
C CYS A 11 -0.61 -5.83 -12.35
N GLN A 12 0.56 -5.29 -11.96
CA GLN A 12 0.73 -3.89 -11.54
C GLN A 12 -0.30 -3.46 -10.47
N VAL A 13 -0.63 -4.38 -9.56
CA VAL A 13 -1.55 -4.14 -8.45
C VAL A 13 -0.76 -4.01 -7.16
N ILE A 14 -1.14 -3.01 -6.36
CA ILE A 14 -0.66 -2.82 -4.99
C ILE A 14 -1.75 -3.30 -4.05
N TYR A 15 -1.47 -4.32 -3.26
CA TYR A 15 -2.38 -4.85 -2.24
C TYR A 15 -2.07 -4.21 -0.89
N GLN A 16 -3.07 -3.61 -0.27
CA GLN A 16 -3.01 -3.14 1.10
C GLN A 16 -3.67 -4.17 2.01
N VAL A 17 -2.88 -4.76 2.91
CA VAL A 17 -3.33 -5.82 3.82
C VAL A 17 -3.12 -5.35 5.25
N ARG A 18 -4.17 -5.38 6.08
CA ARG A 18 -3.98 -5.27 7.53
C ARG A 18 -3.47 -6.61 8.04
N GLN A 19 -2.33 -6.63 8.72
CA GLN A 19 -1.75 -7.86 9.26
C GLN A 19 -1.15 -7.59 10.63
N GLY A 20 -1.16 -8.60 11.50
CA GLY A 20 -0.46 -8.58 12.76
C GLY A 20 1.04 -8.72 12.56
N MET A 21 1.82 -8.33 13.55
CA MET A 21 3.29 -8.44 13.46
C MET A 21 3.79 -9.90 13.50
N LYS A 22 2.94 -10.83 13.95
CA LYS A 22 3.20 -12.28 14.01
C LYS A 22 2.46 -13.07 12.94
N ASP A 23 1.65 -12.43 12.10
CA ASP A 23 0.91 -13.11 11.04
C ASP A 23 1.83 -13.37 9.84
N ASP A 24 1.56 -14.45 9.10
CA ASP A 24 2.34 -14.79 7.92
C ASP A 24 2.18 -13.74 6.81
N PRO A 25 3.29 -13.33 6.15
CA PRO A 25 3.25 -12.35 5.09
C PRO A 25 2.54 -12.91 3.84
N LEU A 26 1.89 -12.03 3.08
CA LEU A 26 1.33 -12.40 1.78
C LEU A 26 2.46 -12.72 0.79
N GLN A 27 2.54 -13.97 0.34
CA GLN A 27 3.56 -14.43 -0.62
C GLN A 27 3.03 -14.59 -2.05
N ILE A 28 1.72 -14.75 -2.20
CA ILE A 28 1.07 -15.12 -3.46
C ILE A 28 0.00 -14.10 -3.83
N CYS A 29 0.00 -13.65 -5.08
CA CYS A 29 -1.02 -12.77 -5.63
C CYS A 29 -2.37 -13.52 -5.78
N PRO A 30 -3.49 -13.02 -5.23
CA PRO A 30 -4.79 -13.68 -5.37
C PRO A 30 -5.34 -13.66 -6.81
N ALA A 31 -4.88 -12.72 -7.66
CA ALA A 31 -5.36 -12.61 -9.04
C ALA A 31 -4.60 -13.53 -10.03
N CYS A 32 -3.27 -13.60 -9.92
CA CYS A 32 -2.42 -14.30 -10.91
C CYS A 32 -1.58 -15.44 -10.34
N LYS A 33 -1.65 -15.70 -9.02
CA LYS A 33 -0.90 -16.75 -8.31
C LYS A 33 0.64 -16.66 -8.40
N ASN A 34 1.17 -15.54 -8.89
CA ASN A 34 2.61 -15.28 -8.89
C ASN A 34 3.07 -14.74 -7.53
N HIS A 35 4.39 -14.73 -7.32
CA HIS A 35 5.00 -14.16 -6.13
C HIS A 35 4.76 -12.64 -6.04
N VAL A 36 4.49 -12.16 -4.83
CA VAL A 36 4.41 -10.74 -4.52
C VAL A 36 5.55 -10.33 -3.61
N SER A 37 6.05 -9.11 -3.77
CA SER A 37 7.08 -8.54 -2.91
C SER A 37 6.46 -7.49 -1.99
N ARG A 38 6.93 -7.45 -0.75
CA ARG A 38 6.54 -6.41 0.20
C ARG A 38 7.16 -5.08 -0.23
N MET A 39 6.31 -4.08 -0.42
CA MET A 39 6.72 -2.72 -0.73
C MET A 39 6.85 -1.93 0.56
N ILE A 40 7.95 -1.20 0.72
CA ILE A 40 8.13 -0.25 1.80
C ILE A 40 8.03 1.14 1.18
N SER A 41 6.98 1.88 1.56
CA SER A 41 6.80 3.26 1.12
C SER A 41 7.90 4.14 1.69
N ALA A 42 8.34 5.13 0.91
CA ALA A 42 9.35 6.07 1.36
C ALA A 42 8.80 6.86 2.57
N PRO A 43 9.47 6.81 3.74
CA PRO A 43 9.01 7.55 4.90
C PRO A 43 9.06 9.04 4.61
N ASN A 44 8.03 9.76 5.05
CA ASN A 44 7.99 11.21 4.94
C ASN A 44 8.88 11.82 6.03
N VAL A 45 10.15 12.06 5.71
CA VAL A 45 11.16 12.57 6.65
C VAL A 45 11.34 14.07 6.47
N ASN A 46 11.25 14.82 7.58
CA ASN A 46 11.50 16.25 7.62
C ASN A 46 13.00 16.52 7.71
N LEU A 47 13.63 16.80 6.57
CA LEU A 47 15.07 17.11 6.50
C LEU A 47 15.42 18.58 6.79
N ARG A 48 14.42 19.46 6.97
CA ARG A 48 14.56 20.92 7.18
C ARG A 48 13.68 21.35 8.37
N ASN A 49 13.82 22.60 8.82
CA ASN A 49 13.02 23.23 9.89
C ASN A 49 11.58 23.58 9.46
N TYR A 50 10.92 22.72 8.69
CA TYR A 50 9.50 22.89 8.41
C TYR A 50 8.68 22.44 9.62
N SER A 51 7.59 23.15 9.90
CA SER A 51 6.71 22.83 11.03
C SER A 51 6.04 21.46 10.89
N SER A 52 5.95 20.94 9.67
CA SER A 52 5.36 19.64 9.38
C SER A 52 5.91 18.98 8.10
N PRO A 53 5.78 17.65 7.95
CA PRO A 53 6.09 16.94 6.71
C PRO A 53 5.23 17.34 5.53
N THR A 54 4.05 17.87 5.80
CA THR A 54 3.18 18.49 4.81
C THR A 54 3.88 19.74 4.29
N GLN A 55 4.16 20.74 5.14
CA GLN A 55 4.80 21.99 4.71
C GLN A 55 6.12 21.77 3.93
N ALA A 56 6.93 20.79 4.33
CA ALA A 56 8.15 20.42 3.62
C ALA A 56 7.95 19.93 2.18
N LYS A 57 6.84 19.21 1.92
CA LYS A 57 6.47 18.68 0.60
C LYS A 57 5.92 19.77 -0.33
N TYR A 58 5.03 20.62 0.19
CA TYR A 58 4.30 21.63 -0.58
C TYR A 58 5.07 22.93 -0.83
N ASP A 59 6.21 23.16 -0.17
CA ASP A 59 7.05 24.37 -0.36
C ASP A 59 7.51 24.59 -1.81
N LYS A 60 7.50 23.54 -2.64
CA LYS A 60 8.07 23.56 -4.00
C LYS A 60 7.11 23.15 -5.12
N MET A 61 5.88 22.74 -4.84
CA MET A 61 4.96 22.23 -5.86
C MET A 61 3.60 22.93 -5.77
N SER A 62 2.95 23.13 -6.92
CA SER A 62 1.56 23.61 -6.97
C SER A 62 0.56 22.46 -6.88
N ASP A 63 -0.62 22.72 -6.31
CA ASP A 63 -1.68 21.71 -6.13
C ASP A 63 -2.07 21.02 -7.46
N ALA A 64 -2.03 21.76 -8.58
CA ALA A 64 -2.33 21.23 -9.90
C ALA A 64 -1.28 20.23 -10.40
N GLU A 65 0.00 20.48 -10.11
CA GLU A 65 1.09 19.58 -10.47
C GLU A 65 1.05 18.30 -9.65
N GLU A 66 0.62 18.37 -8.38
CA GLU A 66 0.42 17.19 -7.54
C GLU A 66 -0.69 16.29 -8.07
N ILE A 67 -1.86 16.86 -8.35
CA ILE A 67 -3.00 16.11 -8.87
C ILE A 67 -2.66 15.46 -10.22
N ALA A 68 -1.91 16.16 -11.08
CA ALA A 68 -1.44 15.59 -12.34
C ALA A 68 -0.50 14.40 -12.12
N ARG A 69 0.44 14.52 -11.16
CA ARG A 69 1.38 13.46 -10.82
C ARG A 69 0.66 12.25 -10.22
N GLU A 70 -0.26 12.45 -9.27
CA GLU A 70 -1.05 11.37 -8.68
C GLU A 70 -1.91 10.63 -9.72
N LYS A 71 -2.54 11.36 -10.65
CA LYS A 71 -3.34 10.76 -11.73
C LYS A 71 -2.51 9.84 -12.64
N VAL A 72 -1.29 10.25 -12.99
CA VAL A 72 -0.37 9.40 -13.78
C VAL A 72 -0.01 8.11 -13.04
N TRP A 73 0.19 8.19 -11.72
CA TRP A 73 0.47 7.02 -10.89
C TRP A 73 -0.75 6.09 -10.76
N GLN A 74 -1.96 6.64 -10.60
CA GLN A 74 -3.20 5.86 -10.53
C GLN A 74 -3.57 5.18 -11.85
N GLN A 75 -3.15 5.73 -13.00
CA GLN A 75 -3.35 5.10 -14.31
C GLN A 75 -2.53 3.82 -14.48
N THR A 76 -1.35 3.76 -13.86
CA THR A 76 -0.40 2.65 -14.03
C THR A 76 -0.53 1.58 -12.96
N TYR A 77 -0.92 1.96 -11.73
CA TYR A 77 -1.05 1.04 -10.61
C TYR A 77 -2.44 1.10 -10.00
N LYS A 78 -3.08 -0.08 -9.91
CA LYS A 78 -4.33 -0.21 -9.17
C LYS A 78 -4.02 -0.56 -7.72
N THR A 79 -4.50 0.23 -6.77
CA THR A 79 -4.41 -0.10 -5.34
C THR A 79 -5.69 -0.82 -4.91
N ILE A 80 -5.55 -1.99 -4.29
CA ILE A 80 -6.67 -2.82 -3.82
C ILE A 80 -6.48 -3.10 -2.35
N TRP A 81 -7.57 -2.97 -1.61
CA TRP A 81 -7.60 -3.30 -0.20
C TRP A 81 -8.00 -4.77 -0.04
N LEU A 82 -7.12 -5.59 0.53
CA LEU A 82 -7.38 -7.02 0.75
C LEU A 82 -7.82 -7.23 2.20
N PRO A 83 -9.01 -7.83 2.44
CA PRO A 83 -9.44 -8.14 3.79
C PRO A 83 -8.49 -9.17 4.42
N GLU A 84 -8.46 -9.17 5.75
CA GLU A 84 -7.78 -10.22 6.50
C GLU A 84 -8.39 -11.59 6.17
N PRO A 85 -7.58 -12.65 6.11
CA PRO A 85 -8.13 -14.01 5.98
C PRO A 85 -9.02 -14.30 7.18
N VAL A 86 -10.17 -14.92 6.93
CA VAL A 86 -11.09 -15.35 7.99
C VAL A 86 -10.41 -16.48 8.76
N LYS A 87 -10.10 -16.25 10.04
CA LYS A 87 -9.39 -17.23 10.90
C LYS A 87 -10.33 -18.27 11.51
N HIS A 88 -11.62 -17.94 11.61
CA HIS A 88 -12.64 -18.78 12.21
C HIS A 88 -13.92 -18.62 11.38
N ASP A 89 -14.28 -19.64 10.60
CA ASP A 89 -15.57 -19.67 9.93
C ASP A 89 -16.61 -20.22 10.91
N PRO A 90 -17.71 -19.50 11.17
CA PRO A 90 -18.78 -19.96 12.08
C PRO A 90 -19.48 -21.27 11.66
N TRP A 91 -19.15 -21.77 10.46
CA TRP A 91 -19.74 -22.93 9.82
C TRP A 91 -18.82 -24.16 9.81
N ASP A 92 -17.57 -24.03 10.30
CA ASP A 92 -16.62 -25.14 10.41
C ASP A 92 -16.91 -26.07 11.62
N GLU A 93 -17.83 -25.66 12.52
CA GLU A 93 -18.18 -26.38 13.76
C GLU A 93 -19.52 -27.16 13.68
N LEU A 94 -20.12 -27.31 12.49
CA LEU A 94 -21.34 -28.09 12.23
C LEU A 94 -21.03 -29.42 11.54
#